data_AF-A0A969ZIS2-F1
#
_entry.id   AF-A0A969ZIS2-F1
#
_cell.length_a   1.000
_cell.length_b   1.000
_cell.length_c   1.000
_cell.angle_alpha   90.00
_cell.angle_beta   90.00
_cell.angle_gamma   90.00
#
_symmetry.space_group_name_H-M   'P 1'
#
loop_
_entity.id
_entity.type
_entity.pdbx_description
1 polymer ?
#
loop_
_entity_poly.entity_id
_entity_poly.type
_entity_poly.pdbx_seq_one_letter_code
_entity_poly.pdbx_strand_id
1 'polypeptide(L)'
;MKFKAFLLSAIALVLFVGCERNIEPEFNSAESFLAVQIVSPSDAATKGTQGGFTSGTADEAKINNAYFYFYDAAGNFVVKGETLGALTTTNVDNNVERRINATIVLRNVSVLPDQMLIVLNLPAADDSKFDNKSLTQAQAAITNLYRNATDSYIMTTSTYLKKDETPKIVCTTRDIGTYLETTEAAALANPVTAYVERLAVKGNLTIKDAATTAGMPNVTPDSFTTVQAPFQGSEQNVTIRLNGWKFSNLNKQSYYIKKIDDTWDFTWNWSDYTGGTTWGGKYRTFWAQDANYTDGVYPTSYSNFISVHGGNADAISLTYLSYNDVAAAAWLGADYCHENTIAGDLLTDSKYKPAATNILLAAQV
;
A
#
# COMPACT_ATOMS: atom_id res chain seq x y z
N MET A 1 22.32 -72.71 37.32
CA MET A 1 21.74 -71.55 38.02
C MET A 1 20.65 -71.00 37.10
N LYS A 2 19.33 -71.23 37.27
CA LYS A 2 18.35 -70.53 38.15
C LYS A 2 18.57 -69.00 38.10
N PHE A 3 17.69 -68.07 37.68
CA PHE A 3 16.21 -67.85 37.66
C PHE A 3 15.88 -66.90 36.46
N LYS A 4 14.84 -67.08 35.63
CA LYS A 4 13.37 -66.80 35.76
C LYS A 4 12.94 -65.31 35.80
N ALA A 5 11.90 -65.04 35.00
CA ALA A 5 10.91 -63.93 35.02
C ALA A 5 11.29 -62.65 34.22
N PHE A 6 10.43 -62.02 33.39
CA PHE A 6 8.97 -61.88 33.44
C PHE A 6 8.33 -61.60 32.04
N LEU A 7 7.06 -62.02 31.90
CA LEU A 7 6.01 -61.82 30.87
C LEU A 7 6.10 -60.56 29.97
N LEU A 8 5.82 -60.56 28.65
CA LEU A 8 4.57 -60.85 27.89
C LEU A 8 3.28 -60.15 28.39
N SER A 9 2.88 -59.02 27.79
CA SER A 9 1.51 -58.80 27.25
C SER A 9 1.22 -57.33 26.88
N ALA A 10 0.72 -57.19 25.65
CA ALA A 10 -0.26 -56.24 25.10
C ALA A 10 -0.62 -54.94 25.85
N ILE A 11 -0.56 -53.81 25.10
CA ILE A 11 -1.53 -52.70 25.05
C ILE A 11 -1.12 -51.87 23.81
N ALA A 12 -1.78 -52.06 22.67
CA ALA A 12 -3.02 -51.42 22.25
C ALA A 12 -2.77 -50.09 21.51
N LEU A 13 -3.16 -50.10 20.23
CA LEU A 13 -3.81 -49.02 19.49
C LEU A 13 -3.64 -47.62 20.11
N VAL A 14 -2.76 -46.82 19.52
CA VAL A 14 -3.05 -45.38 19.36
C VAL A 14 -3.26 -45.16 17.87
N LEU A 15 -4.53 -45.25 17.48
CA LEU A 15 -5.06 -44.57 16.31
C LEU A 15 -4.66 -43.09 16.42
N PHE A 16 -3.63 -42.67 15.70
CA PHE A 16 -3.56 -41.28 15.29
C PHE A 16 -4.65 -41.08 14.23
N VAL A 17 -5.88 -40.83 14.70
CA VAL A 17 -6.81 -39.96 13.99
C VAL A 17 -6.32 -38.53 14.26
N GLY A 18 -5.20 -38.20 13.63
CA GLY A 18 -4.90 -36.83 13.27
C GLY A 18 -5.50 -36.67 11.88
N CYS A 19 -6.65 -36.02 11.78
CA CYS A 19 -7.18 -35.58 10.50
C CYS A 19 -6.27 -34.44 10.00
N GLU A 20 -5.06 -34.79 9.57
CA GLU A 20 -4.37 -33.97 8.58
C GLU A 20 -5.24 -34.11 7.34
N ARG A 21 -6.02 -33.07 7.01
CA ARG A 21 -6.52 -32.96 5.65
C ARG A 21 -5.27 -32.99 4.78
N ASN A 22 -4.98 -34.13 4.17
CA ASN A 22 -4.28 -34.16 2.91
C ASN A 22 -5.19 -33.40 1.95
N ILE A 23 -5.04 -32.07 1.90
CA ILE A 23 -5.75 -31.21 0.97
C ILE A 23 -5.08 -31.46 -0.38
N GLU A 24 -5.45 -32.58 -1.01
CA GLU A 24 -5.32 -32.69 -2.45
C GLU A 24 -6.20 -31.57 -3.04
N PRO A 25 -5.66 -30.67 -3.87
CA PRO A 25 -6.43 -29.57 -4.41
C PRO A 25 -7.63 -30.10 -5.21
N GLU A 26 -8.84 -29.59 -4.91
CA GLU A 26 -10.06 -29.90 -5.66
C GLU A 26 -10.07 -29.11 -6.99
N PHE A 27 -9.08 -29.41 -7.82
CA PHE A 27 -8.82 -28.72 -9.07
C PHE A 27 -9.52 -29.43 -10.23
N ASN A 28 -10.34 -28.67 -10.96
CA ASN A 28 -10.96 -29.09 -12.20
C ASN A 28 -10.55 -28.14 -13.31
N SER A 29 -9.90 -28.67 -14.35
CA SER A 29 -9.36 -27.88 -15.44
C SER A 29 -10.43 -27.14 -16.26
N ALA A 30 -11.68 -27.62 -16.25
CA ALA A 30 -12.78 -26.93 -16.91
C ALA A 30 -13.24 -25.69 -16.13
N GLU A 31 -13.55 -25.88 -14.84
CA GLU A 31 -14.03 -24.83 -13.93
C GLU A 31 -13.61 -25.14 -12.49
N SER A 32 -12.93 -24.20 -11.86
CA SER A 32 -12.66 -24.20 -10.41
C SER A 32 -13.13 -22.90 -9.78
N PHE A 33 -13.60 -22.97 -8.54
CA PHE A 33 -14.16 -21.87 -7.78
C PHE A 33 -13.24 -21.48 -6.63
N LEU A 34 -13.19 -20.19 -6.33
CA LEU A 34 -12.43 -19.62 -5.21
C LEU A 34 -13.27 -18.53 -4.55
N ALA A 35 -13.43 -18.56 -3.23
CA ALA A 35 -13.94 -17.41 -2.49
C ALA A 35 -12.77 -16.64 -1.89
N VAL A 36 -12.75 -15.33 -2.11
CA VAL A 36 -11.71 -14.44 -1.60
C VAL A 36 -12.32 -13.43 -0.65
N GLN A 37 -11.75 -13.38 0.55
CA GLN A 37 -11.98 -12.34 1.52
C GLN A 37 -10.84 -11.31 1.44
N ILE A 38 -11.09 -10.21 0.76
CA ILE A 38 -10.15 -9.11 0.60
C ILE A 38 -10.24 -8.20 1.81
N VAL A 39 -9.09 -7.91 2.41
CA VAL A 39 -8.94 -7.16 3.65
C VAL A 39 -8.04 -5.96 3.38
N SER A 40 -8.57 -4.76 3.57
CA SER A 40 -7.75 -3.54 3.61
C SER A 40 -7.46 -3.17 5.07
N PRO A 41 -6.20 -2.92 5.47
CA PRO A 41 -5.87 -2.61 6.86
C PRO A 41 -6.40 -1.21 7.27
N SER A 42 -7.16 -1.09 8.38
CA SER A 42 -7.54 0.22 8.97
C SER A 42 -6.47 0.79 9.89
N ASP A 43 -5.61 -0.08 10.44
CA ASP A 43 -4.51 0.31 11.30
C ASP A 43 -3.28 0.68 10.46
N ALA A 44 -3.40 1.74 9.67
CA ALA A 44 -2.24 2.39 9.09
C ALA A 44 -1.60 3.27 10.16
N ALA A 45 -0.53 2.75 10.74
CA ALA A 45 0.27 3.48 11.69
C ALA A 45 0.80 4.75 11.00
N THR A 46 0.52 5.94 11.56
CA THR A 46 0.94 7.20 10.95
C THR A 46 2.43 7.42 11.20
N LYS A 47 3.23 7.85 10.22
CA LYS A 47 4.63 8.24 10.48
C LYS A 47 4.78 9.48 11.41
N GLY A 48 3.67 10.06 11.88
CA GLY A 48 3.62 11.21 12.77
C GLY A 48 3.78 10.86 14.26
N THR A 49 4.31 11.81 15.02
CA THR A 49 4.63 11.69 16.46
C THR A 49 3.40 11.70 17.39
N GLN A 50 2.20 11.96 16.87
CA GLN A 50 1.01 12.19 17.71
C GLN A 50 0.17 10.92 18.01
N GLY A 51 0.63 9.74 17.58
CA GLY A 51 0.04 8.46 17.97
C GLY A 51 -1.37 8.19 17.43
N GLY A 52 -1.64 6.92 17.14
CA GLY A 52 -2.97 6.44 16.74
C GLY A 52 -3.13 6.23 15.22
N PHE A 53 -4.09 5.37 14.89
CA PHE A 53 -4.44 5.00 13.52
C PHE A 53 -5.50 5.94 13.00
N THR A 54 -5.35 6.42 11.75
CA THR A 54 -6.41 7.18 11.08
C THR A 54 -7.08 6.28 10.06
N SER A 55 -8.35 5.96 10.29
CA SER A 55 -9.17 5.25 9.30
C SER A 55 -9.42 6.12 8.07
N GLY A 56 -9.55 5.48 6.91
CA GLY A 56 -10.02 6.18 5.72
C GLY A 56 -11.51 6.53 5.79
N THR A 57 -11.97 7.35 4.86
CA THR A 57 -13.38 7.66 4.64
C THR A 57 -14.06 6.55 3.84
N ALA A 58 -15.40 6.53 3.84
CA ALA A 58 -16.17 5.61 3.01
C ALA A 58 -15.80 5.72 1.51
N ASP A 59 -15.51 6.94 1.05
CA ASP A 59 -15.07 7.23 -0.31
C ASP A 59 -13.66 6.69 -0.58
N GLU A 60 -12.72 6.83 0.36
CA GLU A 60 -11.36 6.31 0.21
C GLU A 60 -11.30 4.78 0.07
N ALA A 61 -12.34 4.08 0.50
CA ALA A 61 -12.44 2.63 0.43
C ALA A 61 -13.45 2.13 -0.62
N LYS A 62 -13.95 3.00 -1.52
CA LYS A 62 -14.89 2.59 -2.56
C LYS A 62 -14.19 1.78 -3.65
N ILE A 63 -14.83 0.68 -4.05
CA ILE A 63 -14.33 -0.26 -5.07
C ILE A 63 -15.35 -0.34 -6.20
N ASN A 64 -14.93 0.00 -7.42
CA ASN A 64 -15.74 -0.07 -8.62
C ASN A 64 -15.44 -1.31 -9.46
N ASN A 65 -14.20 -1.81 -9.41
CA ASN A 65 -13.80 -3.04 -10.10
C ASN A 65 -12.70 -3.76 -9.31
N ALA A 66 -12.57 -5.06 -9.58
CA ALA A 66 -11.53 -5.91 -9.03
C ALA A 66 -11.04 -6.86 -10.13
N TYR A 67 -9.72 -6.99 -10.24
CA TYR A 67 -9.07 -7.92 -11.16
C TYR A 67 -8.22 -8.90 -10.36
N PHE A 68 -8.27 -10.16 -10.76
CA PHE A 68 -7.58 -11.26 -10.10
C PHE A 68 -6.72 -11.99 -11.13
N TYR A 69 -5.40 -11.93 -10.95
CA TYR A 69 -4.43 -12.56 -11.85
C TYR A 69 -3.75 -13.70 -11.11
N PHE A 70 -3.80 -14.89 -11.69
CA PHE A 70 -3.29 -16.10 -11.09
C PHE A 70 -2.00 -16.54 -11.75
N TYR A 71 -1.05 -16.99 -10.93
CA TYR A 71 0.25 -17.46 -11.36
C TYR A 71 0.55 -18.82 -10.74
N ASP A 72 1.43 -19.58 -11.38
CA ASP A 72 1.99 -20.80 -10.80
C ASP A 72 3.05 -20.46 -9.73
N ALA A 73 3.61 -21.49 -9.08
CA ALA A 73 4.64 -21.31 -8.06
C ALA A 73 5.93 -20.63 -8.59
N ALA A 74 6.18 -20.70 -9.90
CA ALA A 74 7.31 -20.06 -10.55
C ALA A 74 7.02 -18.61 -10.99
N GLY A 75 5.78 -18.13 -10.83
CA GLY A 75 5.36 -16.80 -11.23
C GLY A 75 5.00 -16.67 -12.72
N ASN A 76 4.79 -17.79 -13.42
CA ASN A 76 4.23 -17.75 -14.77
C ASN A 76 2.73 -17.46 -14.71
N PHE A 77 2.24 -16.65 -15.64
CA PHE A 77 0.81 -16.37 -15.75
C PHE A 77 0.05 -17.67 -16.03
N VAL A 78 -1.03 -17.89 -15.29
CA VAL A 78 -1.92 -19.04 -15.48
C VAL A 78 -3.24 -18.58 -16.10
N VAL A 79 -3.96 -17.67 -15.43
CA VAL A 79 -5.28 -17.22 -15.88
C VAL A 79 -5.67 -15.92 -15.19
N LYS A 80 -6.57 -15.17 -15.82
CA LYS A 80 -7.31 -14.09 -15.19
C LYS A 80 -8.66 -14.62 -14.70
N GLY A 81 -8.94 -14.46 -13.41
CA GLY A 81 -10.18 -14.95 -12.80
C GLY A 81 -11.40 -14.11 -13.18
N GLU A 82 -12.55 -14.77 -13.30
CA GLU A 82 -13.85 -14.13 -13.52
C GLU A 82 -14.57 -13.95 -12.19
N THR A 83 -14.99 -12.74 -11.85
CA THR A 83 -15.82 -12.51 -10.66
C THR A 83 -17.26 -12.94 -10.93
N LEU A 84 -17.79 -13.84 -10.10
CA LEU A 84 -19.20 -14.20 -10.09
C LEU A 84 -20.00 -13.21 -9.25
N GLY A 85 -21.00 -12.58 -9.86
CA GLY A 85 -21.88 -11.65 -9.19
C GLY A 85 -21.21 -10.35 -8.76
N ALA A 86 -21.86 -9.62 -7.85
CA ALA A 86 -21.37 -8.37 -7.32
C ALA A 86 -20.44 -8.60 -6.11
N LEU A 87 -19.40 -7.78 -6.00
CA LEU A 87 -18.59 -7.70 -4.78
C LEU A 87 -19.47 -7.29 -3.61
N THR A 88 -19.34 -7.98 -2.47
CA THR A 88 -20.07 -7.63 -1.26
C THR A 88 -19.11 -7.03 -0.24
N THR A 89 -19.53 -5.94 0.41
CA THR A 89 -18.73 -5.27 1.43
C THR A 89 -19.38 -5.44 2.79
N THR A 90 -18.61 -5.87 3.79
CA THR A 90 -19.03 -5.85 5.19
C THR A 90 -18.14 -4.89 5.97
N ASN A 91 -18.76 -4.04 6.78
CA ASN A 91 -18.04 -3.27 7.79
C ASN A 91 -17.49 -4.25 8.84
N VAL A 92 -16.30 -3.96 9.34
CA VAL A 92 -15.61 -4.77 10.33
C VAL A 92 -15.05 -3.86 11.42
N ASP A 93 -15.08 -4.34 12.65
CA ASP A 93 -14.45 -3.67 13.79
C ASP A 93 -12.94 -3.99 13.83
N ASN A 94 -12.14 -3.12 14.48
CA ASN A 94 -10.67 -3.23 14.66
C ASN A 94 -9.82 -2.79 13.44
N ASN A 95 -8.64 -3.40 13.30
CA ASN A 95 -7.52 -3.07 12.41
C ASN A 95 -7.74 -3.37 10.91
N VAL A 96 -8.98 -3.63 10.52
CA VAL A 96 -9.45 -3.81 9.15
C VAL A 96 -10.41 -2.68 8.80
N GLU A 97 -10.14 -1.98 7.70
CA GLU A 97 -10.95 -0.84 7.23
C GLU A 97 -12.19 -1.30 6.48
N ARG A 98 -12.03 -2.37 5.68
CA ARG A 98 -13.10 -2.97 4.90
C ARG A 98 -12.78 -4.43 4.66
N ARG A 99 -13.83 -5.23 4.67
CA ARG A 99 -13.81 -6.60 4.15
C ARG A 99 -14.68 -6.66 2.91
N ILE A 100 -14.11 -7.17 1.82
CA ILE A 100 -14.80 -7.38 0.55
C ILE A 100 -14.79 -8.87 0.27
N ASN A 101 -15.94 -9.47 -0.01
CA ASN A 101 -16.01 -10.86 -0.45
C ASN A 101 -16.26 -10.90 -1.96
N ALA A 102 -15.49 -11.75 -2.63
CA ALA A 102 -15.61 -12.04 -4.05
C ALA A 102 -15.65 -13.56 -4.25
N THR A 103 -16.53 -14.02 -5.13
CA THR A 103 -16.47 -15.39 -5.66
C THR A 103 -15.84 -15.32 -7.04
N ILE A 104 -14.84 -16.16 -7.29
CA ILE A 104 -14.05 -16.16 -8.52
C ILE A 104 -14.19 -17.53 -9.18
N VAL A 105 -14.35 -17.55 -10.50
CA VAL A 105 -14.24 -18.75 -11.33
C VAL A 105 -13.00 -18.68 -12.18
N LEU A 106 -12.26 -19.78 -12.20
CA LEU A 106 -11.14 -20.01 -13.08
C LEU A 106 -11.58 -21.03 -14.13
N ARG A 107 -11.49 -20.67 -15.41
CA ARG A 107 -11.92 -21.51 -16.54
C ARG A 107 -10.73 -21.95 -17.37
N ASN A 108 -10.78 -23.17 -17.87
CA ASN A 108 -9.79 -23.71 -18.81
C ASN A 108 -8.34 -23.64 -18.29
N VAL A 109 -8.16 -23.97 -17.01
CA VAL A 109 -6.86 -23.93 -16.36
C VAL A 109 -6.18 -25.28 -16.47
N SER A 110 -4.96 -25.34 -17.01
CA SER A 110 -4.18 -26.58 -17.14
C SER A 110 -3.04 -26.71 -16.13
N VAL A 111 -2.71 -25.62 -15.43
CA VAL A 111 -1.63 -25.54 -14.44
C VAL A 111 -2.24 -25.09 -13.12
N LEU A 112 -1.96 -25.79 -12.02
CA LEU A 112 -2.48 -25.43 -10.71
C LEU A 112 -2.00 -24.01 -10.31
N PRO A 113 -2.92 -23.06 -10.09
CA PRO A 113 -2.57 -21.75 -9.53
C PRO A 113 -2.00 -21.89 -8.12
N ASP A 114 -0.94 -21.13 -7.84
CA ASP A 114 -0.32 -21.04 -6.51
C ASP A 114 -0.41 -19.63 -5.94
N GLN A 115 -0.32 -18.61 -6.81
CA GLN A 115 -0.23 -17.22 -6.40
C GLN A 115 -1.36 -16.40 -7.02
N MET A 116 -1.92 -15.46 -6.26
CA MET A 116 -2.95 -14.53 -6.70
C MET A 116 -2.52 -13.08 -6.46
N LEU A 117 -2.49 -12.30 -7.54
CA LEU A 117 -2.40 -10.84 -7.51
C LEU A 117 -3.81 -10.25 -7.64
N ILE A 118 -4.15 -9.36 -6.71
CA ILE A 118 -5.39 -8.60 -6.73
C ILE A 118 -5.06 -7.17 -7.10
N VAL A 119 -5.83 -6.60 -8.03
CA VAL A 119 -5.77 -5.18 -8.36
C VAL A 119 -7.18 -4.60 -8.35
N LEU A 120 -7.45 -3.70 -7.42
CA LEU A 120 -8.73 -3.01 -7.27
C LEU A 120 -8.69 -1.64 -7.92
N ASN A 121 -9.83 -1.22 -8.46
CA ASN A 121 -10.01 0.06 -9.13
C ASN A 121 -9.03 0.32 -10.28
N LEU A 122 -8.53 -0.73 -10.95
CA LEU A 122 -7.62 -0.56 -12.07
C LEU A 122 -8.36 0.10 -13.25
N PRO A 123 -7.78 1.12 -13.91
CA PRO A 123 -8.28 1.62 -15.19
C PRO A 123 -8.29 0.49 -16.22
N ALA A 124 -9.37 0.34 -16.99
CA ALA A 124 -9.48 -0.74 -17.97
C ALA A 124 -8.33 -0.75 -19.00
N ALA A 125 -7.78 0.42 -19.34
CA ALA A 125 -6.64 0.54 -20.25
C ALA A 125 -5.34 -0.09 -19.69
N ASP A 126 -5.22 -0.19 -18.37
CA ASP A 126 -4.03 -0.71 -17.70
C ASP A 126 -4.11 -2.23 -17.44
N ASP A 127 -5.21 -2.88 -17.78
CA ASP A 127 -5.40 -4.34 -17.63
C ASP A 127 -4.29 -5.15 -18.31
N SER A 128 -3.88 -4.69 -19.50
CA SER A 128 -2.80 -5.29 -20.30
C SER A 128 -1.41 -5.25 -19.65
N LYS A 129 -1.24 -4.50 -18.55
CA LYS A 129 -0.01 -4.50 -17.75
C LYS A 129 0.12 -5.74 -16.86
N PHE A 130 -0.96 -6.51 -16.70
CA PHE A 130 -1.02 -7.70 -15.85
C PHE A 130 -1.55 -8.91 -16.59
N ASP A 131 -2.58 -8.73 -17.42
CA ASP A 131 -3.14 -9.84 -18.18
C ASP A 131 -2.09 -10.44 -19.13
N ASN A 132 -1.94 -11.76 -19.05
CA ASN A 132 -0.93 -12.51 -19.79
C ASN A 132 0.52 -12.01 -19.58
N LYS A 133 0.82 -11.46 -18.40
CA LYS A 133 2.17 -11.07 -17.97
C LYS A 133 2.66 -11.99 -16.87
N SER A 134 3.95 -12.33 -16.86
CA SER A 134 4.55 -13.02 -15.71
C SER A 134 4.53 -12.13 -14.47
N LEU A 135 4.68 -12.73 -13.28
CA LEU A 135 4.72 -11.97 -12.03
C LEU A 135 5.85 -10.93 -12.04
N THR A 136 7.02 -11.27 -12.59
CA THR A 136 8.14 -10.33 -12.76
C THR A 136 7.78 -9.15 -13.66
N GLN A 137 7.03 -9.38 -14.75
CA GLN A 137 6.56 -8.31 -15.62
C GLN A 137 5.52 -7.43 -14.92
N ALA A 138 4.60 -8.03 -14.18
CA ALA A 138 3.62 -7.32 -13.36
C ALA A 138 4.29 -6.47 -12.27
N GLN A 139 5.33 -6.98 -11.61
CA GLN A 139 6.12 -6.25 -10.61
C GLN A 139 6.87 -5.05 -11.21
N ALA A 140 7.25 -5.12 -12.48
CA ALA A 140 7.90 -4.01 -13.19
C ALA A 140 6.90 -2.96 -13.71
N ALA A 141 5.59 -3.19 -13.61
CA ALA A 141 4.58 -2.29 -14.15
C ALA A 141 4.49 -0.99 -13.32
N ILE A 142 4.57 0.14 -14.02
CA ILE A 142 4.52 1.49 -13.44
C ILE A 142 3.25 2.25 -13.84
N THR A 143 2.93 3.26 -13.04
CA THR A 143 1.77 4.13 -13.19
C THR A 143 2.06 5.55 -12.75
N ASN A 144 1.43 6.52 -13.41
CA ASN A 144 1.33 7.89 -12.91
C ASN A 144 0.02 8.14 -12.11
N LEU A 145 -0.82 7.12 -11.95
CA LEU A 145 -2.10 7.15 -11.24
C LEU A 145 -2.03 6.38 -9.92
N TYR A 146 -2.52 6.98 -8.84
CA TYR A 146 -2.84 6.30 -7.57
C TYR A 146 -4.35 6.23 -7.31
N ARG A 147 -5.14 6.82 -8.21
CA ARG A 147 -6.61 6.85 -8.25
C ARG A 147 -7.07 6.71 -9.69
N ASN A 148 -8.13 5.93 -9.91
CA ASN A 148 -8.82 5.82 -11.19
C ASN A 148 -9.93 6.86 -11.34
N ALA A 149 -10.56 7.22 -10.22
CA ALA A 149 -11.48 8.35 -10.10
C ALA A 149 -11.29 9.03 -8.75
N THR A 150 -11.94 10.18 -8.53
CA THR A 150 -11.80 11.01 -7.31
C THR A 150 -11.91 10.21 -6.01
N ASP A 151 -12.81 9.23 -5.98
CA ASP A 151 -13.16 8.36 -4.86
C ASP A 151 -12.72 6.90 -5.06
N SER A 152 -11.82 6.62 -6.01
CA SER A 152 -11.51 5.24 -6.42
C SER A 152 -10.02 5.01 -6.44
N TYR A 153 -9.45 4.82 -5.25
CA TYR A 153 -8.02 4.56 -5.06
C TYR A 153 -7.65 3.19 -5.63
N ILE A 154 -6.57 3.16 -6.39
CA ILE A 154 -6.02 1.91 -6.89
C ILE A 154 -5.40 1.18 -5.69
N MET A 155 -5.71 -0.10 -5.56
CA MET A 155 -5.15 -0.96 -4.51
C MET A 155 -4.60 -2.23 -5.13
N THR A 156 -3.46 -2.70 -4.64
CA THR A 156 -2.87 -3.98 -5.04
C THR A 156 -2.66 -4.88 -3.85
N THR A 157 -2.45 -6.18 -4.08
CA THR A 157 -2.02 -7.10 -3.02
C THR A 157 -0.88 -6.48 -2.22
N SER A 158 -1.00 -6.54 -0.89
CA SER A 158 -0.01 -5.98 0.03
C SER A 158 1.35 -6.61 -0.22
N THR A 159 2.41 -5.80 -0.12
CA THR A 159 3.78 -6.29 -0.19
C THR A 159 4.44 -6.22 1.18
N TYR A 160 5.17 -7.27 1.56
CA TYR A 160 5.91 -7.32 2.81
C TYR A 160 7.05 -8.33 2.75
N LEU A 161 7.95 -8.25 3.73
CA LEU A 161 9.07 -9.18 3.86
C LEU A 161 8.73 -10.28 4.87
N LYS A 162 8.93 -11.54 4.47
CA LYS A 162 8.87 -12.73 5.33
C LYS A 162 10.23 -13.41 5.29
N LYS A 163 11.03 -13.22 6.36
CA LYS A 163 12.47 -13.59 6.37
C LYS A 163 12.72 -15.07 6.13
N ASP A 164 11.81 -15.91 6.60
CA ASP A 164 11.93 -17.37 6.58
C ASP A 164 11.38 -18.00 5.27
N GLU A 165 10.97 -17.20 4.30
CA GLU A 165 10.50 -17.69 2.99
C GLU A 165 11.46 -17.37 1.86
N THR A 166 11.40 -18.19 0.81
CA THR A 166 12.08 -17.94 -0.47
C THR A 166 11.02 -17.94 -1.59
N PRO A 167 10.82 -16.80 -2.29
CA PRO A 167 11.45 -15.50 -2.07
C PRO A 167 10.88 -14.79 -0.82
N LYS A 168 11.74 -14.01 -0.15
CA LYS A 168 11.41 -13.27 1.09
C LYS A 168 10.34 -12.20 0.87
N ILE A 169 10.32 -11.58 -0.31
CA ILE A 169 9.32 -10.59 -0.67
C ILE A 169 8.04 -11.33 -1.08
N VAL A 170 6.97 -11.06 -0.34
CA VAL A 170 5.63 -11.53 -0.67
C VAL A 170 4.85 -10.35 -1.24
N CYS A 171 4.27 -10.51 -2.43
CA CYS A 171 3.46 -9.50 -3.11
C CYS A 171 2.20 -10.10 -3.78
N THR A 172 1.91 -11.36 -3.46
CA THR A 172 0.79 -12.17 -3.93
C THR A 172 0.21 -12.92 -2.73
N THR A 173 -1.06 -13.29 -2.79
CA THR A 173 -1.61 -14.31 -1.89
C THR A 173 -1.15 -15.67 -2.39
N ARG A 174 -0.49 -16.46 -1.54
CA ARG A 174 0.12 -17.77 -1.88
C ARG A 174 -0.79 -18.94 -1.50
N ASP A 175 -0.37 -20.15 -1.86
CA ASP A 175 -1.05 -21.42 -1.55
C ASP A 175 -2.48 -21.52 -2.09
N ILE A 176 -2.77 -20.81 -3.19
CA ILE A 176 -4.12 -20.70 -3.76
C ILE A 176 -4.71 -22.06 -4.13
N GLY A 177 -3.89 -23.01 -4.58
CA GLY A 177 -4.34 -24.35 -4.93
C GLY A 177 -5.11 -25.05 -3.80
N THR A 178 -4.81 -24.75 -2.53
CA THR A 178 -5.48 -25.35 -1.35
C THR A 178 -6.88 -24.79 -1.07
N TYR A 179 -7.25 -23.71 -1.76
CA TYR A 179 -8.54 -23.02 -1.64
C TYR A 179 -9.41 -23.16 -2.89
N LEU A 180 -8.92 -23.87 -3.92
CA LEU A 180 -9.71 -24.17 -5.10
C LEU A 180 -10.68 -25.30 -4.81
N GLU A 181 -11.93 -25.09 -5.19
CA GLU A 181 -13.03 -26.03 -4.97
C GLU A 181 -13.76 -26.30 -6.29
N THR A 182 -14.42 -27.45 -6.39
CA THR A 182 -15.19 -27.83 -7.59
C THR A 182 -16.56 -27.17 -7.68
N THR A 183 -17.02 -26.50 -6.62
CA THR A 183 -18.33 -25.80 -6.58
C THR A 183 -18.25 -24.46 -5.86
N GLU A 184 -19.12 -23.52 -6.25
CA GLU A 184 -19.24 -22.22 -5.56
C GLU A 184 -19.56 -22.36 -4.07
N ALA A 185 -20.46 -23.28 -3.70
CA ALA A 185 -20.85 -23.48 -2.31
C ALA A 185 -19.68 -23.97 -1.44
N ALA A 186 -18.83 -24.86 -1.96
CA ALA A 186 -17.62 -25.32 -1.28
C ALA A 186 -16.61 -24.18 -1.14
N ALA A 187 -16.40 -23.39 -2.21
CA ALA A 187 -15.51 -22.23 -2.19
C ALA A 187 -15.92 -21.21 -1.12
N LEU A 188 -17.21 -20.88 -1.02
CA LEU A 188 -17.74 -19.97 -0.01
C LEU A 188 -17.55 -20.48 1.44
N ALA A 189 -17.46 -21.79 1.64
CA ALA A 189 -17.18 -22.40 2.93
C ALA A 189 -15.68 -22.43 3.28
N ASN A 190 -14.79 -22.23 2.29
CA ASN A 190 -13.34 -22.24 2.42
C ASN A 190 -12.68 -20.98 1.81
N PRO A 191 -12.99 -19.76 2.32
CA PRO A 191 -12.49 -18.54 1.72
C PRO A 191 -10.99 -18.31 2.03
N VAL A 192 -10.22 -17.93 1.02
CA VAL A 192 -8.86 -17.42 1.20
C VAL A 192 -8.89 -15.96 1.65
N THR A 193 -8.04 -15.58 2.60
CA THR A 193 -7.89 -14.17 3.01
C THR A 193 -6.75 -13.51 2.24
N ALA A 194 -7.03 -12.38 1.61
CA ALA A 194 -6.05 -11.60 0.86
C ALA A 194 -5.97 -10.18 1.38
N TYR A 195 -4.77 -9.62 1.46
CA TYR A 195 -4.55 -8.25 1.93
C TYR A 195 -4.23 -7.33 0.76
N VAL A 196 -4.77 -6.11 0.77
CA VAL A 196 -4.49 -5.09 -0.24
C VAL A 196 -4.11 -3.76 0.40
N GLU A 197 -3.30 -2.97 -0.30
CA GLU A 197 -2.92 -1.61 0.08
C GLU A 197 -3.17 -0.63 -1.06
N ARG A 198 -3.49 0.63 -0.70
CA ARG A 198 -3.60 1.72 -1.67
C ARG A 198 -2.22 2.08 -2.18
N LEU A 199 -2.15 2.49 -3.45
CA LEU A 199 -0.95 3.13 -4.03
C LEU A 199 -0.72 4.55 -3.49
N ALA A 200 -1.70 5.10 -2.78
CA ALA A 200 -1.70 6.47 -2.29
C ALA A 200 -1.30 6.57 -0.82
N VAL A 201 -0.46 7.54 -0.51
CA VAL A 201 -0.25 8.04 0.85
C VAL A 201 -1.21 9.20 1.10
N LYS A 202 -1.81 9.20 2.28
CA LYS A 202 -2.63 10.27 2.81
C LYS A 202 -1.83 11.09 3.81
N GLY A 203 -1.84 12.40 3.66
CA GLY A 203 -1.36 13.35 4.65
C GLY A 203 -2.46 14.26 5.14
N ASN A 204 -2.33 14.72 6.37
CA ASN A 204 -3.20 15.71 6.96
C ASN A 204 -2.32 16.72 7.71
N LEU A 205 -2.61 18.01 7.57
CA LEU A 205 -1.99 19.07 8.36
C LEU A 205 -3.02 19.58 9.36
N THR A 206 -2.70 19.50 10.64
CA THR A 206 -3.51 20.10 11.71
C THR A 206 -2.74 21.24 12.35
N ILE A 207 -3.46 22.32 12.67
CA ILE A 207 -2.94 23.44 13.44
C ILE A 207 -3.64 23.41 14.78
N LYS A 208 -2.88 23.44 15.86
CA LYS A 208 -3.31 23.15 17.24
C LYS A 208 -4.66 23.80 17.62
N ASP A 209 -4.88 25.04 17.20
CA ASP A 209 -6.05 25.84 17.61
C ASP A 209 -6.92 26.28 16.42
N ALA A 210 -6.64 25.81 15.20
CA ALA A 210 -7.53 26.00 14.07
C ALA A 210 -8.41 24.76 13.91
N ALA A 211 -9.73 24.92 13.84
CA ALA A 211 -10.60 23.83 13.41
C ALA A 211 -10.06 23.22 12.09
N THR A 212 -10.16 21.90 11.93
CA THR A 212 -9.62 21.13 10.79
C THR A 212 -10.12 21.60 9.41
N THR A 213 -11.12 22.47 9.39
CA THR A 213 -11.80 23.04 8.22
C THR A 213 -11.68 24.56 8.12
N ALA A 214 -10.66 25.17 8.75
CA ALA A 214 -10.45 26.62 8.67
C ALA A 214 -10.57 27.10 7.21
N GLY A 215 -11.50 28.02 6.96
CA GLY A 215 -11.87 28.51 5.63
C GLY A 215 -10.80 29.36 4.97
N MET A 216 -9.61 28.80 4.75
CA MET A 216 -8.53 29.41 3.99
C MET A 216 -8.97 29.69 2.55
N PRO A 217 -8.40 30.71 1.89
CA PRO A 217 -7.17 31.46 2.22
C PRO A 217 -7.33 32.52 3.34
N ASN A 218 -6.20 33.13 3.74
CA ASN A 218 -6.14 34.32 4.59
C ASN A 218 -6.59 34.13 6.05
N VAL A 219 -6.35 32.95 6.64
CA VAL A 219 -6.71 32.65 8.03
C VAL A 219 -5.55 32.97 8.97
N THR A 220 -5.83 33.67 10.07
CA THR A 220 -4.92 33.79 11.20
C THR A 220 -5.35 32.81 12.28
N PRO A 221 -4.62 31.71 12.52
CA PRO A 221 -4.89 30.82 13.66
C PRO A 221 -4.87 31.59 14.98
N ASP A 222 -5.73 31.24 15.93
CA ASP A 222 -5.85 31.95 17.21
C ASP A 222 -4.55 31.93 18.04
N SER A 223 -3.72 30.90 17.87
CA SER A 223 -2.39 30.84 18.49
C SER A 223 -1.33 31.71 17.82
N PHE A 224 -1.62 32.32 16.67
CA PHE A 224 -0.68 33.22 16.02
C PHE A 224 -0.84 34.61 16.62
N THR A 225 0.23 35.12 17.21
CA THR A 225 0.27 36.47 17.80
C THR A 225 1.02 37.42 16.87
N THR A 226 0.66 38.70 16.95
CA THR A 226 1.45 39.76 16.31
C THR A 226 2.83 39.82 16.96
N VAL A 227 3.87 39.80 16.13
CA VAL A 227 5.26 39.96 16.56
C VAL A 227 5.85 41.23 15.96
N GLN A 228 6.75 41.89 16.68
CA GLN A 228 7.61 42.92 16.11
C GLN A 228 8.73 42.22 15.35
N ALA A 229 8.85 42.50 14.05
CA ALA A 229 9.90 41.96 13.22
C ALA A 229 10.39 43.00 12.19
N PRO A 230 11.68 42.97 11.83
CA PRO A 230 12.20 43.79 10.76
C PRO A 230 11.61 43.32 9.42
N PHE A 231 10.69 44.11 8.87
CA PHE A 231 10.04 43.86 7.60
C PHE A 231 10.19 45.08 6.69
N GLN A 232 10.64 44.85 5.44
CA GLN A 232 10.94 45.92 4.46
C GLN A 232 11.87 47.03 5.00
N GLY A 233 12.80 46.70 5.90
CA GLY A 233 13.82 47.63 6.41
C GLY A 233 13.43 48.42 7.67
N SER A 234 12.29 48.15 8.29
CA SER A 234 11.89 48.75 9.58
C SER A 234 11.23 47.72 10.50
N GLU A 235 11.27 47.95 11.81
CA GLU A 235 10.46 47.18 12.76
C GLU A 235 8.97 47.43 12.52
N GLN A 236 8.21 46.35 12.29
CA GLN A 236 6.77 46.40 12.06
C GLN A 236 6.05 45.34 12.89
N ASN A 237 4.80 45.64 13.25
CA ASN A 237 3.87 44.66 13.78
C ASN A 237 3.44 43.72 12.63
N VAL A 238 3.85 42.47 12.70
CA VAL A 238 3.61 41.43 11.70
C VAL A 238 2.71 40.35 12.27
N THR A 239 1.66 39.98 11.52
CA THR A 239 0.78 38.86 11.86
C THR A 239 0.75 37.89 10.69
N ILE A 240 1.15 36.65 10.93
CA ILE A 240 1.16 35.63 9.88
C ILE A 240 -0.28 35.19 9.57
N ARG A 241 -0.61 35.11 8.29
CA ARG A 241 -1.85 34.54 7.77
C ARG A 241 -1.52 33.37 6.88
N LEU A 242 -2.32 32.31 6.99
CA LEU A 242 -2.16 31.08 6.23
C LEU A 242 -3.12 31.09 5.05
N ASN A 243 -2.59 30.75 3.87
CA ASN A 243 -3.30 30.75 2.61
C ASN A 243 -3.64 29.34 2.13
N GLY A 244 -2.81 28.34 2.42
CA GLY A 244 -3.04 26.96 2.02
C GLY A 244 -1.88 26.03 2.37
N TRP A 245 -2.06 24.73 2.17
CA TRP A 245 -1.00 23.73 2.31
C TRP A 245 -1.14 22.63 1.27
N LYS A 246 -0.02 22.02 0.89
CA LYS A 246 0.06 20.88 -0.04
C LYS A 246 1.32 20.07 0.18
N PHE A 247 1.30 18.80 -0.26
CA PHE A 247 2.53 18.08 -0.50
C PHE A 247 3.25 18.61 -1.74
N SER A 248 4.59 18.66 -1.68
CA SER A 248 5.46 18.99 -2.81
C SER A 248 6.59 17.96 -2.91
N ASN A 249 7.32 18.01 -4.02
CA ASN A 249 8.41 17.10 -4.37
C ASN A 249 7.83 15.70 -4.57
N LEU A 250 6.76 15.64 -5.34
CA LEU A 250 5.96 14.44 -5.54
C LEU A 250 6.55 13.60 -6.65
N ASN A 251 6.66 12.30 -6.44
CA ASN A 251 6.96 11.40 -7.55
C ASN A 251 5.86 11.49 -8.61
N LYS A 252 6.29 11.51 -9.87
CA LYS A 252 5.38 11.49 -11.03
C LYS A 252 4.79 10.10 -11.24
N GLN A 253 5.48 9.06 -10.79
CA GLN A 253 5.14 7.66 -11.01
C GLN A 253 5.45 6.79 -9.79
N SER A 254 4.76 5.66 -9.69
CA SER A 254 5.02 4.56 -8.76
C SER A 254 4.86 3.21 -9.46
N TYR A 255 5.28 2.14 -8.80
CA TYR A 255 4.93 0.78 -9.21
C TYR A 255 3.50 0.47 -8.77
N TYR A 256 2.74 -0.30 -9.56
CA TYR A 256 1.45 -0.80 -9.08
C TYR A 256 1.65 -1.74 -7.89
N ILE A 257 2.52 -2.73 -8.08
CA ILE A 257 2.92 -3.64 -7.01
C ILE A 257 4.09 -2.97 -6.28
N LYS A 258 3.90 -2.70 -5.00
CA LYS A 258 4.91 -2.04 -4.17
C LYS A 258 6.26 -2.75 -4.29
N LYS A 259 7.29 -1.97 -4.65
CA LYS A 259 8.66 -2.47 -4.79
C LYS A 259 9.42 -2.26 -3.49
N ILE A 260 9.94 -3.33 -2.91
CA ILE A 260 10.82 -3.30 -1.75
C ILE A 260 12.11 -4.05 -2.05
N ASP A 261 13.13 -3.83 -1.22
CA ASP A 261 14.40 -4.53 -1.29
C ASP A 261 14.51 -5.52 -0.12
N ASP A 262 14.90 -6.76 -0.40
CA ASP A 262 15.09 -7.77 0.64
C ASP A 262 16.45 -7.66 1.36
N THR A 263 17.30 -6.74 0.92
CA THR A 263 18.55 -6.34 1.59
C THR A 263 18.36 -5.21 2.59
N TRP A 264 17.19 -4.57 2.63
CA TRP A 264 16.92 -3.54 3.65
C TRP A 264 17.06 -4.16 5.04
N ASP A 265 17.90 -3.57 5.88
CA ASP A 265 18.11 -4.01 7.25
C ASP A 265 17.92 -2.82 8.17
N PHE A 266 16.76 -2.76 8.82
CA PHE A 266 16.48 -1.72 9.79
C PHE A 266 16.67 -2.25 11.21
N THR A 267 17.27 -1.44 12.09
CA THR A 267 17.57 -1.75 13.50
C THR A 267 16.34 -1.98 14.39
N TRP A 268 15.13 -1.85 13.83
CA TRP A 268 13.82 -1.96 14.46
C TRP A 268 12.99 -2.97 13.65
N ASN A 269 12.09 -3.72 14.30
CA ASN A 269 11.41 -4.87 13.70
C ASN A 269 10.39 -4.43 12.61
N TRP A 270 10.89 -4.18 11.41
CA TRP A 270 10.14 -3.81 10.21
C TRP A 270 9.68 -5.05 9.42
N SER A 271 10.43 -6.13 9.58
CA SER A 271 10.22 -7.44 8.98
C SER A 271 10.21 -8.47 10.09
N ASP A 272 9.02 -8.78 10.59
CA ASP A 272 8.65 -10.12 11.05
C ASP A 272 7.26 -10.06 11.66
N TYR A 273 6.42 -10.97 11.17
CA TYR A 273 5.17 -11.37 11.78
C TYR A 273 5.49 -12.06 13.12
N THR A 274 5.69 -11.28 14.18
CA THR A 274 5.79 -11.83 15.53
C THR A 274 4.75 -11.19 16.44
N GLY A 275 3.48 -11.17 16.00
CA GLY A 275 2.29 -10.97 16.87
C GLY A 275 2.34 -9.76 17.82
N GLY A 276 3.23 -8.81 17.58
CA GLY A 276 3.58 -7.72 18.48
C GLY A 276 3.03 -6.42 17.95
N THR A 277 2.71 -5.51 18.87
CA THR A 277 2.10 -4.19 18.65
C THR A 277 2.98 -3.18 17.90
N THR A 278 4.05 -3.62 17.24
CA THR A 278 5.04 -2.76 16.60
C THR A 278 4.85 -2.77 15.08
N TRP A 279 5.20 -1.63 14.47
CA TRP A 279 5.02 -1.14 13.10
C TRP A 279 5.20 -2.12 11.91
N GLY A 280 5.63 -3.38 12.09
CA GLY A 280 5.97 -4.37 11.05
C GLY A 280 5.14 -5.68 11.02
N GLY A 281 3.97 -5.74 11.65
CA GLY A 281 3.30 -7.02 11.98
C GLY A 281 1.99 -7.40 11.26
N LYS A 282 1.59 -6.78 10.14
CA LYS A 282 0.22 -6.98 9.56
C LYS A 282 0.18 -7.16 8.04
N TYR A 283 1.01 -8.05 7.49
CA TYR A 283 1.04 -8.34 6.04
C TYR A 283 1.22 -7.09 5.17
N ARG A 284 2.08 -6.15 5.60
CA ARG A 284 2.28 -4.85 4.94
C ARG A 284 3.65 -4.23 5.22
N THR A 285 4.04 -3.25 4.41
CA THR A 285 5.23 -2.40 4.60
C THR A 285 4.93 -0.93 4.28
N PHE A 286 5.55 0.01 5.01
CA PHE A 286 5.46 1.47 4.78
C PHE A 286 6.63 2.03 3.94
N TRP A 287 7.41 1.12 3.37
CA TRP A 287 8.60 1.42 2.57
C TRP A 287 8.36 0.97 1.15
N ALA A 288 8.74 1.81 0.19
CA ALA A 288 8.51 1.54 -1.23
C ALA A 288 9.57 2.27 -2.05
N GLN A 289 10.24 1.56 -2.95
CA GLN A 289 11.04 2.21 -3.99
C GLN A 289 10.10 2.85 -5.01
N ASP A 290 10.41 4.07 -5.42
CA ASP A 290 9.84 4.65 -6.64
C ASP A 290 10.74 4.38 -7.86
N ALA A 291 10.32 4.84 -9.04
CA ALA A 291 11.08 4.69 -10.27
C ALA A 291 12.39 5.52 -10.30
N ASN A 292 12.55 6.49 -9.40
CA ASN A 292 13.68 7.40 -9.28
C ASN A 292 14.56 7.11 -8.05
N TYR A 293 14.40 5.92 -7.43
CA TYR A 293 14.90 5.61 -6.08
C TYR A 293 16.41 5.85 -5.89
N THR A 294 17.22 5.58 -6.92
CA THR A 294 18.69 5.67 -6.87
C THR A 294 19.28 6.76 -7.76
N ASP A 295 18.59 7.13 -8.83
CA ASP A 295 19.14 7.90 -9.96
C ASP A 295 18.26 9.08 -10.36
N GLY A 296 17.36 9.50 -9.47
CA GLY A 296 16.52 10.67 -9.71
C GLY A 296 17.32 11.96 -9.90
N VAL A 297 16.80 12.82 -10.79
CA VAL A 297 17.35 14.13 -11.07
C VAL A 297 16.59 15.18 -10.26
N TYR A 298 17.30 15.79 -9.32
CA TYR A 298 16.75 16.76 -8.37
C TYR A 298 17.43 18.13 -8.50
N PRO A 299 16.70 19.25 -8.30
CA PRO A 299 17.30 20.57 -8.25
C PRO A 299 18.31 20.66 -7.09
N THR A 300 19.50 21.17 -7.37
CA THR A 300 20.58 21.34 -6.37
C THR A 300 20.70 22.76 -5.84
N SER A 301 19.91 23.71 -6.38
CA SER A 301 19.91 25.12 -5.98
C SER A 301 18.60 25.81 -6.35
N TYR A 302 18.35 26.99 -5.77
CA TYR A 302 17.17 27.80 -6.07
C TYR A 302 17.12 28.26 -7.55
N SER A 303 18.26 28.62 -8.15
CA SER A 303 18.31 29.00 -9.57
C SER A 303 17.96 27.83 -10.48
N ASN A 304 18.41 26.61 -10.14
CA ASN A 304 18.01 25.39 -10.84
C ASN A 304 16.50 25.14 -10.70
N PHE A 305 15.94 25.31 -9.49
CA PHE A 305 14.50 25.18 -9.25
C PHE A 305 13.65 26.15 -10.10
N ILE A 306 14.06 27.42 -10.20
CA ILE A 306 13.38 28.42 -11.03
C ILE A 306 13.50 28.08 -12.52
N SER A 307 14.68 27.62 -12.98
CA SER A 307 14.88 27.19 -14.37
C SER A 307 13.98 26.02 -14.76
N VAL A 308 13.73 25.10 -13.83
CA VAL A 308 12.83 23.95 -14.00
C VAL A 308 11.38 24.41 -14.17
N HIS A 309 10.89 25.28 -13.27
CA HIS A 309 9.54 25.85 -13.38
C HIS A 309 9.39 26.75 -14.62
N GLY A 310 10.47 27.37 -15.06
CA GLY A 310 10.50 28.30 -16.19
C GLY A 310 10.54 27.66 -17.59
N GLY A 311 10.52 26.33 -17.71
CA GLY A 311 10.38 25.67 -19.03
C GLY A 311 11.05 24.32 -19.23
N ASN A 312 11.63 23.67 -18.22
CA ASN A 312 12.21 22.32 -18.35
C ASN A 312 11.77 21.37 -17.22
N ALA A 313 10.47 21.36 -16.91
CA ALA A 313 9.88 20.54 -15.85
C ALA A 313 9.94 19.03 -16.14
N ASP A 314 10.15 18.63 -17.40
CA ASP A 314 10.26 17.24 -17.81
C ASP A 314 11.63 16.62 -17.49
N ALA A 315 12.68 17.43 -17.37
CA ALA A 315 14.04 16.95 -17.11
C ALA A 315 14.30 16.53 -15.65
N ILE A 316 13.34 16.74 -14.75
CA ILE A 316 13.48 16.40 -13.32
C ILE A 316 12.50 15.31 -12.90
N SER A 317 12.89 14.57 -11.86
CA SER A 317 12.18 13.37 -11.41
C SER A 317 10.88 13.64 -10.65
N LEU A 318 10.76 14.80 -10.00
CA LEU A 318 9.64 15.11 -9.10
C LEU A 318 8.79 16.28 -9.62
N THR A 319 7.56 16.37 -9.13
CA THR A 319 6.71 17.56 -9.28
C THR A 319 6.89 18.45 -8.07
N TYR A 320 7.35 19.67 -8.31
CA TYR A 320 7.54 20.69 -7.28
C TYR A 320 6.44 21.73 -7.38
N LEU A 321 5.92 22.20 -6.25
CA LEU A 321 4.89 23.24 -6.21
C LEU A 321 5.51 24.60 -5.83
N SER A 322 5.05 25.65 -6.49
CA SER A 322 5.37 27.03 -6.15
C SER A 322 4.48 27.56 -5.02
N TYR A 323 4.85 28.71 -4.44
CA TYR A 323 3.98 29.40 -3.50
C TYR A 323 2.57 29.64 -4.06
N ASN A 324 2.48 30.08 -5.32
CA ASN A 324 1.20 30.39 -5.95
C ASN A 324 0.34 29.14 -6.13
N ASP A 325 0.94 27.99 -6.44
CA ASP A 325 0.22 26.71 -6.54
C ASP A 325 -0.37 26.30 -5.19
N VAL A 326 0.39 26.50 -4.10
CA VAL A 326 -0.05 26.16 -2.74
C VAL A 326 -1.07 27.18 -2.20
N ALA A 327 -0.87 28.48 -2.47
CA ALA A 327 -1.74 29.56 -1.99
C ALA A 327 -3.09 29.60 -2.72
N ALA A 328 -3.13 29.15 -3.98
CA ALA A 328 -4.37 29.03 -4.76
C ALA A 328 -5.17 27.75 -4.42
N ALA A 329 -4.55 26.77 -3.75
CA ALA A 329 -5.23 25.55 -3.37
C ALA A 329 -6.23 25.79 -2.23
N ALA A 330 -7.46 25.29 -2.41
CA ALA A 330 -8.41 25.23 -1.30
C ALA A 330 -7.83 24.39 -0.16
N TRP A 331 -8.07 24.77 1.10
CA TRP A 331 -7.65 23.97 2.24
C TRP A 331 -8.34 22.61 2.18
N LEU A 332 -7.52 21.56 2.05
CA LEU A 332 -8.00 20.20 2.05
C LEU A 332 -7.83 19.62 3.45
N GLY A 333 -8.84 18.88 3.90
CA GLY A 333 -8.71 18.06 5.11
C GLY A 333 -7.59 17.03 4.98
N ALA A 334 -7.29 16.57 3.76
CA ALA A 334 -6.19 15.68 3.44
C ALA A 334 -5.59 15.98 2.05
N ASP A 335 -4.31 15.69 1.87
CA ASP A 335 -3.64 15.67 0.57
C ASP A 335 -3.05 14.29 0.29
N TYR A 336 -2.84 13.97 -0.99
CA TYR A 336 -2.45 12.63 -1.42
C TYR A 336 -1.31 12.65 -2.44
N CYS A 337 -0.45 11.66 -2.35
CA CYS A 337 0.61 11.40 -3.30
C CYS A 337 0.84 9.90 -3.49
N HIS A 338 1.65 9.54 -4.48
CA HIS A 338 2.14 8.17 -4.64
C HIS A 338 2.94 7.74 -3.40
N GLU A 339 2.80 6.47 -3.00
CA GLU A 339 3.65 5.91 -1.95
C GLU A 339 5.08 5.72 -2.47
N ASN A 340 6.03 6.38 -1.80
CA ASN A 340 7.44 6.21 -2.09
C ASN A 340 8.32 6.50 -0.88
N THR A 341 9.55 6.05 -0.97
CA THR A 341 10.66 6.34 -0.08
C THR A 341 11.89 6.59 -0.94
N ILE A 342 12.85 7.34 -0.43
CA ILE A 342 14.10 7.65 -1.13
C ILE A 342 15.26 6.96 -0.41
N ALA A 343 16.30 6.60 -1.16
CA ALA A 343 17.50 6.01 -0.60
C ALA A 343 18.09 6.94 0.49
N GLY A 344 18.33 6.38 1.69
CA GLY A 344 18.69 7.17 2.88
C GLY A 344 20.05 7.87 2.76
N ASP A 345 20.97 7.31 1.97
CA ASP A 345 22.25 7.90 1.63
C ASP A 345 22.10 9.23 0.87
N LEU A 346 21.07 9.36 0.02
CA LEU A 346 20.75 10.63 -0.63
C LEU A 346 20.43 11.71 0.42
N LEU A 347 19.75 11.40 1.52
CA LEU A 347 19.36 12.42 2.52
C LEU A 347 20.50 12.88 3.45
N THR A 348 21.69 12.28 3.36
CA THR A 348 22.85 12.66 4.19
C THR A 348 23.50 13.97 3.75
N ASP A 349 23.34 14.36 2.48
CA ASP A 349 23.84 15.63 1.93
C ASP A 349 22.70 16.64 1.76
N SER A 350 22.91 17.85 2.27
CA SER A 350 21.96 18.96 2.15
C SER A 350 21.49 19.24 0.72
N LYS A 351 22.29 18.91 -0.30
CA LYS A 351 21.95 19.11 -1.71
C LYS A 351 20.80 18.24 -2.22
N TYR A 352 20.48 17.15 -1.50
CA TYR A 352 19.43 16.20 -1.87
C TYR A 352 18.20 16.28 -0.97
N LYS A 353 18.16 17.22 -0.02
CA LYS A 353 16.90 17.59 0.67
C LYS A 353 15.74 17.90 -0.30
N PRO A 354 15.95 18.46 -1.51
CA PRO A 354 14.90 18.63 -2.51
C PRO A 354 14.31 17.31 -3.05
N ALA A 355 14.90 16.16 -2.74
CA ALA A 355 14.41 14.86 -3.17
C ALA A 355 13.41 14.23 -2.19
N ALA A 356 13.32 14.75 -0.95
CA ALA A 356 12.31 14.32 0.01
C ALA A 356 10.95 14.97 -0.28
N THR A 357 9.88 14.21 -0.15
CA THR A 357 8.50 14.73 -0.11
C THR A 357 8.36 15.70 1.06
N ASN A 358 7.86 16.90 0.80
CA ASN A 358 7.72 17.96 1.80
C ASN A 358 6.26 18.40 1.95
N ILE A 359 5.91 18.89 3.14
CA ILE A 359 4.69 19.65 3.38
C ILE A 359 5.03 21.13 3.18
N LEU A 360 4.42 21.78 2.21
CA LEU A 360 4.52 23.22 2.01
C LEU A 360 3.31 23.93 2.62
N LEU A 361 3.58 25.01 3.34
CA LEU A 361 2.58 25.91 3.90
C LEU A 361 2.74 27.29 3.24
N ALA A 362 1.70 27.73 2.54
CA ALA A 362 1.64 29.09 2.01
C ALA A 362 1.17 30.04 3.10
N ALA A 363 2.00 31.04 3.40
CA ALA A 363 1.70 32.08 4.37
C ALA A 363 1.99 33.47 3.82
N GLN A 364 1.37 34.48 4.40
CA GLN A 364 1.61 35.90 4.13
C GLN A 364 1.67 36.68 5.45
N VAL A 365 2.26 37.87 5.39
CA VAL A 365 2.39 38.82 6.49
C VAL A 365 1.38 39.94 6.31
#